data_AF-M1CDA6-F1
#
_entry.id   AF-M1CDA6-F1
#
_cell.length_a   1.000
_cell.length_b   1.000
_cell.length_c   1.000
_cell.angle_alpha   90.00
_cell.angle_beta   90.00
_cell.angle_gamma   90.00
#
_symmetry.space_group_name_H-M   'P 1'
#
loop_
_entity.id
_entity.type
_entity.pdbx_description
1 polymer ?
#
loop_
_entity_poly.entity_id
_entity_poly.type
_entity_poly.pdbx_seq_one_letter_code
_entity_poly.pdbx_strand_id
1 'polypeptide(L)'
;MEYYMKKAADEEKLRAPRSSKDEMPPPASLQVPGKKGHHMGDYIPPEELVKFLSTCNDVAARKAAIEAAERSKIQADNIGHKLLSKMGWREGEGLGSSKSGIADPITAGSVKSNNLGVGAHQPGEVTSEDDIYDQYKKRMMLGYKYRPNPLNNPRKAYY
;
A
#
# COMPACT_ATOMS: atom_id res chain seq x y z
N MET A 1 18.97 27.95 -42.98
CA MET A 1 18.81 28.49 -41.61
C MET A 1 18.15 27.49 -40.65
N GLU A 2 17.25 26.63 -41.10
CA GLU A 2 16.54 25.67 -40.24
C GLU A 2 17.44 24.62 -39.56
N TYR A 3 18.50 24.18 -40.22
CA TYR A 3 19.45 23.20 -39.65
C TYR A 3 20.09 23.69 -38.34
N TYR A 4 20.49 24.97 -38.30
CA TYR A 4 21.12 25.56 -37.12
C TYR A 4 20.11 25.79 -35.98
N MET A 5 18.87 26.14 -36.30
CA MET A 5 17.80 26.27 -35.31
C MET A 5 17.43 24.92 -34.68
N LYS A 6 17.37 23.86 -35.50
CA LYS A 6 17.07 22.50 -35.02
C LYS A 6 18.19 21.95 -34.14
N LYS A 7 19.45 22.19 -34.53
CA LYS A 7 20.63 21.82 -33.75
C LYS A 7 20.68 22.56 -32.39
N ALA A 8 20.35 23.84 -32.37
CA ALA A 8 20.29 24.63 -31.14
C ALA A 8 19.17 24.15 -30.19
N ALA A 9 17.99 23.81 -30.73
CA ALA A 9 16.87 23.30 -29.92
C ALA A 9 17.14 21.92 -29.30
N ASP A 10 17.84 21.04 -30.03
CA ASP A 10 18.25 19.73 -29.49
C ASP A 10 19.36 19.86 -28.45
N GLU A 11 20.27 20.83 -28.61
CA GLU A 11 21.30 21.16 -27.61
C GLU A 11 20.71 21.82 -26.35
N GLU A 12 19.65 22.62 -26.49
CA GLU A 12 18.93 23.24 -25.38
C GLU A 12 18.17 22.22 -24.53
N LYS A 13 17.60 21.17 -25.13
CA LYS A 13 16.97 20.05 -24.39
C LYS A 13 17.97 19.25 -23.54
N LEU A 14 19.23 19.24 -23.94
CA LEU A 14 20.33 18.59 -23.20
C LEU A 14 20.96 19.53 -22.16
N ARG A 15 20.58 20.81 -22.15
CA ARG A 15 21.12 21.79 -21.21
C ARG A 15 20.49 21.59 -19.83
N ALA A 16 21.34 21.33 -18.83
CA ALA A 16 20.91 21.29 -17.45
C ALA A 16 20.29 22.65 -17.03
N PRO A 17 19.23 22.64 -16.19
CA PRO A 17 18.64 23.87 -15.68
C PRO A 17 19.73 24.68 -14.95
N ARG A 18 19.92 25.93 -15.37
CA ARG A 18 20.85 26.86 -14.71
C ARG A 18 20.19 27.33 -13.43
N SER A 19 20.76 27.00 -12.27
CA SER A 19 20.33 27.58 -10.99
C SER A 19 20.52 29.09 -11.02
N SER A 20 19.50 29.85 -10.60
CA SER A 20 19.62 31.31 -10.52
C SER A 20 20.65 31.70 -9.45
N LYS A 21 21.37 32.81 -9.63
CA LYS A 21 22.40 33.26 -8.67
C LYS A 21 21.81 33.79 -7.35
N ASP A 22 20.51 34.09 -7.33
CA ASP A 22 19.77 34.58 -6.17
C ASP A 22 19.12 33.45 -5.37
N GLU A 23 19.08 32.22 -5.90
CA GLU A 23 18.64 31.06 -5.15
C GLU A 23 19.75 30.57 -4.23
N MET A 24 19.45 30.57 -2.93
CA MET A 24 20.31 30.00 -1.91
C MET A 24 20.60 28.54 -2.28
N PRO A 25 21.87 28.13 -2.33
CA PRO A 25 22.22 26.78 -2.77
C PRO A 25 21.50 25.75 -1.88
N PRO A 26 21.00 24.64 -2.46
CA PRO A 26 20.32 23.62 -1.66
C PRO A 26 21.24 23.19 -0.52
N PRO A 27 20.75 22.95 0.70
CA PRO A 27 21.59 22.60 1.85
C PRO A 27 22.58 21.49 1.49
N ALA A 28 23.80 21.54 2.04
CA ALA A 28 24.89 20.62 1.69
C ALA A 28 24.52 19.12 1.80
N SER A 29 23.52 18.79 2.62
CA SER A 29 22.91 17.45 2.70
C SER A 29 22.27 16.96 1.39
N LEU A 30 21.84 17.86 0.50
CA LEU A 30 21.27 17.57 -0.82
C LEU A 30 22.31 17.57 -1.95
N GLN A 31 23.54 18.03 -1.70
CA GLN A 31 24.57 18.23 -2.73
C GLN A 31 25.53 17.04 -2.90
N VAL A 32 25.48 16.04 -2.01
CA VAL A 32 26.38 14.88 -2.06
C VAL A 32 25.84 13.83 -3.04
N PRO A 33 26.56 13.51 -4.13
CA PRO A 33 26.15 12.45 -5.05
C PRO A 33 26.49 11.11 -4.41
N GLY A 34 25.59 10.58 -3.56
CA GLY A 34 25.86 9.27 -2.98
C GLY A 34 24.85 8.68 -2.01
N LYS A 35 24.01 9.49 -1.36
CA LYS A 35 22.98 8.94 -0.46
C LYS A 35 21.73 9.82 -0.50
N LYS A 36 20.81 9.54 -1.44
CA LYS A 36 19.42 9.98 -1.26
C LYS A 36 19.01 9.43 0.11
N GLY A 37 18.65 10.31 1.05
CA GLY A 37 18.12 9.87 2.34
C GLY A 37 16.94 8.93 2.07
N HIS A 38 16.82 7.86 2.85
CA HIS A 38 15.68 6.96 2.74
C HIS A 38 14.39 7.74 3.01
N HIS A 39 13.47 7.71 2.05
CA HIS A 39 12.15 8.27 2.23
C HIS A 39 11.39 7.44 3.28
N MET A 40 10.50 8.07 4.05
CA MET A 40 9.80 7.34 5.12
C MET A 40 8.96 6.18 4.57
N GLY A 41 8.48 6.29 3.33
CA GLY A 41 7.80 5.19 2.62
C GLY A 41 8.69 3.97 2.33
N ASP A 42 10.02 4.14 2.24
CA ASP A 42 10.95 3.04 1.91
C ASP A 42 11.06 2.01 3.04
N TYR A 43 10.70 2.41 4.27
CA TYR A 43 10.72 1.51 5.42
C TYR A 43 9.44 0.69 5.56
N ILE A 44 8.38 0.97 4.79
CA ILE A 44 7.10 0.28 4.91
C ILE A 44 7.22 -1.08 4.21
N PRO A 45 6.94 -2.21 4.91
CA PRO A 45 6.88 -3.51 4.26
C PRO A 45 5.86 -3.52 3.12
N PRO A 46 6.15 -4.21 1.99
CA PRO A 46 5.28 -4.19 0.82
C PRO A 46 3.86 -4.71 1.13
N GLU A 47 3.72 -5.70 2.01
CA GLU A 47 2.43 -6.24 2.44
C GLU A 47 1.58 -5.18 3.18
N GLU A 48 2.20 -4.44 4.10
CA GLU A 48 1.55 -3.36 4.86
C GLU A 48 1.20 -2.18 3.94
N LEU A 49 2.04 -1.91 2.93
CA LEU A 49 1.77 -0.88 1.94
C LEU A 49 0.58 -1.25 1.05
N VAL A 50 0.47 -2.50 0.60
CA VAL A 50 -0.68 -2.98 -0.19
C VAL A 50 -1.96 -2.89 0.64
N LYS A 51 -1.91 -3.29 1.92
CA LYS A 51 -3.05 -3.16 2.83
C LYS A 51 -3.46 -1.70 2.99
N PHE A 52 -2.51 -0.80 3.23
CA PHE A 52 -2.74 0.63 3.33
C PHE A 52 -3.43 1.19 2.07
N LEU A 53 -2.88 0.88 0.89
CA LEU A 53 -3.42 1.34 -0.40
C LEU A 53 -4.80 0.74 -0.71
N SER A 54 -5.07 -0.50 -0.26
CA SER A 54 -6.39 -1.13 -0.44
C SER A 54 -7.50 -0.39 0.30
N THR A 55 -7.16 0.23 1.43
CA THR A 55 -8.07 1.08 2.22
C THR A 55 -8.20 2.48 1.61
N CYS A 56 -7.15 3.00 0.95
CA CYS A 56 -7.13 4.29 0.21
C CYS A 56 -7.97 4.30 -1.09
N ASN A 57 -9.12 3.62 -1.19
CA ASN A 57 -9.97 3.61 -2.39
C ASN A 57 -9.22 3.40 -3.74
N ASP A 58 -8.02 2.83 -3.72
CA ASP A 58 -7.16 2.70 -4.90
C ASP A 58 -7.67 1.50 -5.71
N VAL A 59 -8.14 1.79 -6.92
CA VAL A 59 -8.72 0.79 -7.83
C VAL A 59 -7.73 -0.34 -8.11
N ALA A 60 -6.43 -0.04 -8.22
CA ALA A 60 -5.40 -1.03 -8.46
C ALA A 60 -5.22 -1.96 -7.26
N ALA A 61 -5.21 -1.42 -6.04
CA ALA A 61 -5.06 -2.20 -4.82
C ALA A 61 -6.28 -3.09 -4.54
N ARG A 62 -7.49 -2.60 -4.81
CA ARG A 62 -8.72 -3.42 -4.72
C ARG A 62 -8.71 -4.58 -5.70
N LYS A 63 -8.30 -4.32 -6.95
CA LYS A 63 -8.18 -5.37 -7.96
C LYS A 63 -7.17 -6.45 -7.53
N ALA A 64 -6.03 -6.04 -7.00
CA ALA A 64 -5.01 -6.97 -6.50
C ALA A 64 -5.53 -7.80 -5.32
N ALA A 65 -6.31 -7.21 -4.40
CA ALA A 65 -6.92 -7.93 -3.29
C ALA A 65 -7.94 -8.97 -3.76
N ILE A 66 -8.80 -8.63 -4.74
CA ILE A 66 -9.74 -9.58 -5.34
C ILE A 66 -9.00 -10.72 -6.03
N GLU A 67 -7.97 -10.41 -6.83
CA GLU A 67 -7.17 -11.44 -7.52
C GLU A 67 -6.45 -12.37 -6.53
N ALA A 68 -5.93 -11.83 -5.42
CA ALA A 68 -5.34 -12.63 -4.35
C ALA A 68 -6.38 -13.53 -3.66
N ALA A 69 -7.60 -13.03 -3.44
CA ALA A 69 -8.70 -13.82 -2.88
C ALA A 69 -9.10 -14.97 -3.82
N GLU A 70 -9.23 -14.71 -5.13
CA GLU A 70 -9.53 -15.73 -6.14
C GLU A 70 -8.44 -16.81 -6.20
N ARG A 71 -7.16 -16.42 -6.13
CA ARG A 71 -6.03 -17.37 -6.07
C ARG A 71 -6.05 -18.23 -4.81
N SER A 72 -6.56 -17.70 -3.71
CA SER A 72 -6.62 -18.38 -2.41
C SER A 72 -7.82 -19.32 -2.29
N LYS A 73 -8.73 -19.31 -3.27
CA LYS A 73 -9.90 -20.18 -3.30
C LYS A 73 -9.48 -21.65 -3.35
N ILE A 74 -10.27 -22.51 -2.68
CA ILE A 74 -10.01 -23.95 -2.67
C ILE A 74 -10.17 -24.49 -4.10
N GLN A 75 -9.05 -24.91 -4.67
CA GLN A 75 -8.99 -25.44 -6.04
C GLN A 75 -9.50 -26.89 -6.10
N ALA A 76 -9.86 -27.34 -7.31
CA ALA A 76 -10.44 -28.66 -7.55
C ALA A 76 -9.49 -29.85 -7.28
N ASP A 77 -8.19 -29.59 -7.15
CA ASP A 77 -7.18 -30.57 -6.80
C ASP A 77 -7.20 -30.92 -5.29
N ASN A 78 -7.73 -30.04 -4.45
CA ASN A 78 -7.84 -30.21 -3.01
C ASN A 78 -8.75 -31.39 -2.63
N ILE A 79 -8.33 -32.17 -1.62
CA ILE A 79 -9.07 -33.35 -1.15
C ILE A 79 -10.45 -32.97 -0.62
N GLY A 80 -10.55 -31.87 0.14
CA GLY A 80 -11.82 -31.37 0.66
C GLY A 80 -12.79 -30.96 -0.44
N HIS A 81 -12.30 -30.26 -1.47
CA HIS A 81 -13.10 -29.94 -2.66
C HIS A 81 -13.66 -31.20 -3.32
N LYS A 82 -12.80 -32.19 -3.60
CA LYS A 82 -13.21 -33.47 -4.22
C LYS A 82 -14.24 -34.22 -3.39
N LEU A 83 -14.09 -34.23 -2.06
CA LEU A 83 -15.04 -34.89 -1.16
C LEU A 83 -16.40 -34.18 -1.17
N LEU A 84 -16.41 -32.85 -1.05
CA LEU A 84 -17.65 -32.06 -1.13
C LEU A 84 -18.35 -32.25 -2.48
N SER A 85 -17.60 -32.21 -3.58
CA SER A 85 -18.16 -32.47 -4.91
C SER A 85 -18.79 -33.86 -5.04
N LYS A 86 -18.16 -34.89 -4.48
CA LYS A 86 -18.73 -36.26 -4.46
C LYS A 86 -20.00 -36.36 -3.61
N MET A 87 -20.13 -35.52 -2.59
CA MET A 87 -21.35 -35.40 -1.78
C MET A 87 -22.43 -34.52 -2.44
N GLY A 88 -22.19 -34.05 -3.68
CA GLY A 88 -23.16 -33.28 -4.47
C GLY A 88 -23.05 -31.76 -4.33
N TRP A 89 -22.11 -31.25 -3.54
CA TRP A 89 -21.83 -29.82 -3.48
C TRP A 89 -21.16 -29.32 -4.77
N ARG A 90 -21.44 -28.08 -5.16
CA ARG A 90 -20.89 -27.45 -6.36
C ARG A 90 -20.19 -26.15 -5.98
N GLU A 91 -19.12 -25.82 -6.69
CA GLU A 91 -18.39 -24.59 -6.44
C GLU A 91 -19.31 -23.36 -6.60
N GLY A 92 -19.23 -22.43 -5.63
CA GLY A 92 -20.10 -21.25 -5.57
C GLY A 92 -21.48 -21.51 -4.97
N GLU A 93 -21.81 -22.75 -4.60
CA GLU A 93 -23.08 -23.11 -3.99
C GLU A 93 -23.00 -23.06 -2.46
N GLY A 94 -24.05 -22.54 -1.81
CA GLY A 94 -24.21 -22.58 -0.37
C GLY A 94 -24.47 -24.01 0.13
N LEU A 95 -24.09 -24.30 1.38
CA LEU A 95 -24.39 -25.58 2.02
C LEU A 95 -25.82 -25.60 2.61
N GLY A 96 -26.29 -26.80 2.96
CA GLY A 96 -27.63 -27.04 3.54
C GLY A 96 -28.63 -27.65 2.54
N SER A 97 -29.77 -28.13 3.04
CA SER A 97 -30.79 -28.82 2.22
C SER A 97 -31.32 -27.98 1.07
N SER A 98 -31.54 -26.68 1.32
CA SER A 98 -31.99 -25.70 0.34
C SER A 98 -30.86 -24.93 -0.32
N LYS A 99 -29.59 -25.30 -0.05
CA LYS A 99 -28.40 -24.63 -0.62
C LYS A 99 -28.30 -23.13 -0.30
N SER A 100 -29.01 -22.69 0.76
CA SER A 100 -29.13 -21.29 1.16
C SER A 100 -28.10 -20.86 2.19
N GLY A 101 -27.15 -21.74 2.54
CA GLY A 101 -26.01 -21.39 3.38
C GLY A 101 -25.10 -20.38 2.70
N ILE A 102 -24.21 -19.79 3.48
CA ILE A 102 -23.23 -18.83 2.99
C ILE A 102 -22.23 -19.57 2.07
N ALA A 103 -22.06 -19.10 0.84
CA ALA A 103 -21.14 -19.66 -0.15
C ALA A 103 -19.71 -19.14 0.03
N ASP A 104 -19.56 -17.85 0.32
CA ASP A 104 -18.26 -17.19 0.47
C ASP A 104 -17.89 -16.99 1.95
N PRO A 105 -16.64 -17.25 2.36
CA PRO A 105 -16.21 -17.04 3.74
C PRO A 105 -16.43 -15.60 4.21
N ILE A 106 -16.94 -15.45 5.44
CA ILE A 106 -17.03 -14.12 6.08
C ILE A 106 -15.65 -13.71 6.59
N THR A 107 -15.24 -12.48 6.28
CA THR A 107 -14.00 -11.91 6.82
C THR A 107 -14.24 -11.41 8.25
N ALA A 108 -13.39 -11.80 9.21
CA ALA A 108 -13.50 -11.41 10.62
C ALA A 108 -13.21 -9.91 10.90
N GLY A 109 -12.90 -9.12 9.88
CA GLY A 109 -12.54 -7.71 10.00
C GLY A 109 -11.23 -7.48 10.77
N SER A 110 -11.11 -6.31 11.39
CA SER A 110 -9.96 -5.94 12.22
C SER A 110 -10.06 -6.61 13.60
N VAL A 111 -9.19 -7.59 13.86
CA VAL A 111 -9.10 -8.21 15.18
C VAL A 111 -8.44 -7.22 16.15
N LYS A 112 -9.18 -6.83 17.18
CA LYS A 112 -8.70 -5.88 18.18
C LYS A 112 -7.55 -6.47 18.99
N SER A 113 -6.37 -5.87 18.87
CA SER A 113 -5.18 -6.23 19.65
C SER A 113 -4.90 -5.29 20.83
N ASN A 114 -5.77 -4.30 21.05
CA ASN A 114 -5.59 -3.25 22.04
C ASN A 114 -6.75 -3.23 23.07
N ASN A 115 -6.62 -2.36 24.09
CA ASN A 115 -7.60 -2.23 25.17
C ASN A 115 -8.54 -1.01 24.98
N LEU A 116 -8.64 -0.46 23.76
CA LEU A 116 -9.47 0.73 23.51
C LEU A 116 -10.97 0.44 23.54
N GLY A 117 -11.82 1.47 23.63
CA GLY A 117 -13.28 1.29 23.52
C GLY A 117 -13.71 0.80 22.13
N VAL A 118 -14.92 0.25 22.01
CA VAL A 118 -15.54 -0.02 20.70
C VAL A 118 -15.76 1.32 19.99
N GLY A 119 -15.40 1.39 18.70
CA GLY A 119 -15.48 2.63 17.91
C GLY A 119 -14.30 3.58 18.09
N ALA A 120 -13.29 3.23 18.90
CA ALA A 120 -12.05 3.98 18.95
C ALA A 120 -11.28 3.80 17.63
N HIS A 121 -11.01 4.90 16.95
CA HIS A 121 -10.23 4.93 15.72
C HIS A 121 -8.78 5.28 16.02
N GLN A 122 -7.82 4.57 15.40
CA GLN A 122 -6.41 4.92 15.54
C GLN A 122 -6.08 6.10 14.63
N PRO A 123 -5.39 7.17 15.09
CA PRO A 123 -5.10 8.33 14.24
C PRO A 123 -4.29 8.01 12.98
N GLY A 124 -3.53 6.91 13.01
CA GLY A 124 -2.76 6.40 11.86
C GLY A 124 -3.54 5.53 10.89
N GLU A 125 -4.78 5.16 11.20
CA GLU A 125 -5.63 4.35 10.32
C GLU A 125 -6.19 5.22 9.19
N VAL A 126 -6.14 4.68 7.97
CA VAL A 126 -6.64 5.36 6.78
C VAL A 126 -8.13 5.12 6.64
N THR A 127 -8.86 6.17 6.30
CA THR A 127 -10.27 6.07 5.94
C THR A 127 -10.45 6.44 4.46
N SER A 128 -11.56 6.02 3.87
CA SER A 128 -11.85 6.34 2.45
C SER A 128 -12.17 7.82 2.24
N GLU A 129 -12.47 8.53 3.33
CA GLU A 129 -12.78 9.96 3.37
C GLU A 129 -11.53 10.85 3.52
N ASP A 130 -10.36 10.26 3.76
CA ASP A 130 -9.11 11.02 3.88
C ASP A 130 -8.73 11.66 2.54
N ASP A 131 -8.30 12.93 2.59
CA ASP A 131 -7.77 13.60 1.41
C ASP A 131 -6.37 13.06 1.02
N ILE A 132 -5.86 13.51 -0.13
CA ILE A 132 -4.55 13.04 -0.65
C ILE A 132 -3.41 13.38 0.33
N TYR A 133 -3.50 14.51 1.03
CA TYR A 133 -2.48 14.95 1.97
C TYR A 133 -2.51 14.13 3.27
N ASP A 134 -3.69 13.84 3.79
CA ASP A 134 -3.92 13.00 4.97
C ASP A 134 -3.49 11.56 4.71
N GLN A 135 -3.83 10.99 3.55
CA GLN A 135 -3.33 9.69 3.12
C GLN A 135 -1.81 9.67 3.03
N TYR A 136 -1.20 10.70 2.43
CA TYR A 136 0.25 10.82 2.37
C TYR A 136 0.87 10.88 3.76
N LYS A 137 0.32 11.70 4.66
CA LYS A 137 0.79 11.84 6.04
C LYS A 137 0.67 10.53 6.80
N LYS A 138 -0.47 9.84 6.72
CA LYS A 138 -0.69 8.51 7.36
C LYS A 138 0.27 7.46 6.80
N ARG A 139 0.56 7.48 5.49
CA ARG A 139 1.57 6.61 4.87
C ARG A 139 2.96 6.89 5.46
N MET A 140 3.33 8.16 5.60
CA MET A 140 4.61 8.52 6.21
C MET A 140 4.67 8.11 7.68
N MET A 141 3.57 8.25 8.44
CA MET A 141 3.43 7.76 9.81
C MET A 141 3.64 6.24 9.91
N LEU A 142 3.08 5.47 8.97
CA LEU A 142 3.29 4.02 8.90
C LEU A 142 4.77 3.67 8.75
N GLY A 143 5.52 4.42 7.92
CA GLY A 143 6.96 4.27 7.77
C GLY A 143 7.75 4.45 9.06
N TYR A 144 7.32 5.36 9.95
CA TYR A 144 7.95 5.55 11.26
C TYR A 144 7.81 4.34 12.18
N LYS A 145 6.84 3.46 11.97
CA LYS A 145 6.71 2.22 12.74
C LYS A 145 7.85 1.23 12.41
N TYR A 146 8.19 1.09 11.13
CA TYR A 146 9.10 0.05 10.63
C TYR A 146 10.56 0.49 10.45
N ARG A 147 10.84 1.80 10.46
CA ARG A 147 12.21 2.32 10.36
C ARG A 147 13.14 1.71 11.44
N PRO A 148 14.41 1.38 11.21
CA PRO A 148 15.29 0.93 12.30
C PRO A 148 15.47 2.01 13.39
N ASN A 149 15.37 1.64 14.68
CA ASN A 149 15.68 2.56 15.79
C ASN A 149 17.15 2.42 16.18
N PRO A 150 18.00 3.44 15.99
CA PRO A 150 19.43 3.38 16.32
C PRO A 150 19.69 3.15 17.83
N LEU A 151 18.71 3.40 18.69
CA LEU A 151 18.82 3.19 20.15
C LEU A 151 18.26 1.84 20.63
N ASN A 152 17.81 0.98 19.71
CA ASN A 152 17.26 -0.36 19.98
C ASN A 152 16.14 -0.44 21.05
N ASN A 153 15.55 0.70 21.43
CA ASN A 153 14.41 0.79 22.35
C ASN A 153 13.10 0.63 21.56
N PRO A 154 12.06 -0.07 22.07
CA PRO A 154 10.72 -0.02 21.48
C PRO A 154 10.28 1.43 21.21
N ARG A 155 9.85 1.69 19.97
CA ARG A 155 9.21 2.97 19.66
C ARG A 155 7.87 3.04 20.37
N LYS A 156 7.64 4.13 21.11
CA LYS A 156 6.30 4.43 21.62
C LYS A 156 5.39 4.65 20.40
N ALA A 157 4.30 3.90 20.33
CA ALA A 157 3.19 4.27 19.47
C ALA A 157 2.68 5.62 19.97
N TYR A 158 2.91 6.68 19.20
CA TYR A 158 2.25 7.95 19.46
C TYR A 158 0.84 7.80 18.89
N TYR A 159 -0.10 7.56 19.82
CA TYR A 159 -1.54 7.37 19.63
C TYR A 159 -1.96 5.99 19.07
#